data_AF-A0A7J6T023-F1
#
_entry.id   AF-A0A7J6T023-F1
#
_cell.length_a   1.000
_cell.length_b   1.000
_cell.length_c   1.000
_cell.angle_alpha   90.00
_cell.angle_beta   90.00
_cell.angle_gamma   90.00
#
_symmetry.space_group_name_H-M   'P 1'
#
loop_
_entity.id
_entity.type
_entity.pdbx_description
1 polymer ?
#
loop_
_entity_poly.entity_id
_entity_poly.type
_entity_poly.pdbx_seq_one_letter_code
_entity_poly.pdbx_strand_id
1 'polypeptide(L)'
;MKRKRSRAFLAVCALLRVGKGDDDASTTVTNATASIPSPEMQQQQQRQLRRLATVTSSFTQLGIATEIRLNGETTAATSSTKLHSGVPITSVELYLGTGNTWNPTSARLNIVDGSVTTADAWAGACAAGSSHRSGNYVNSPWSEATGMPSAAAASSPSLVAQPTSVSSEGLLNFRMGGEFKVCYSDTGTFAALHGDVPSDTLLVTGIYSDCTVDNCLAETKMSCYLLRKRHSPKGSCEFDFTGTNQGFYKRVTGSEGKATWTAEWTATYSAQGQATVTSQSACGSGTAAAQFICPDGEGCSGGSRLLTPVTSSVVGGKYGKMVITVPQGMQNLDANTFRPYTVAACYCPSYDNSGGNDECDQTAEYTQSIGVIHYYTTDLCAADDAE
;
A
#
# COMPACT_ATOMS: atom_id res chain seq x y z
N MET A 1 -51.40 20.03 1.98
CA MET A 1 -51.23 21.17 2.92
C MET A 1 -49.93 20.93 3.69
N LYS A 2 -49.01 21.86 4.00
CA LYS A 2 -48.75 23.26 3.59
C LYS A 2 -47.25 23.36 3.21
N ARG A 3 -46.89 24.16 2.19
CA ARG A 3 -45.49 24.51 1.91
C ARG A 3 -45.04 25.67 2.80
N LYS A 4 -43.76 25.75 3.18
CA LYS A 4 -43.08 27.01 3.47
C LYS A 4 -41.73 27.06 2.74
N ARG A 5 -41.62 27.98 1.79
CA ARG A 5 -40.35 28.48 1.25
C ARG A 5 -39.91 29.66 2.12
N SER A 6 -38.62 29.95 2.18
CA SER A 6 -38.13 31.29 2.52
C SER A 6 -37.18 31.78 1.42
N ARG A 7 -37.19 33.08 1.14
CA ARG A 7 -36.43 33.73 0.06
C ARG A 7 -35.96 35.11 0.50
N ALA A 8 -34.65 35.34 0.34
CA ALA A 8 -34.03 36.57 -0.15
C ALA A 8 -34.12 37.89 0.64
N PHE A 9 -33.32 38.86 0.15
CA PHE A 9 -33.03 40.23 0.62
C PHE A 9 -31.99 40.33 1.76
N LEU A 10 -31.09 41.33 1.79
CA LEU A 10 -30.97 42.56 0.97
C LEU A 10 -29.47 42.95 0.78
N ALA A 11 -29.14 43.81 -0.19
CA ALA A 11 -27.77 44.28 -0.49
C ALA A 11 -27.64 45.80 -0.35
N VAL A 12 -26.46 46.32 0.05
CA VAL A 12 -26.12 47.76 0.02
C VAL A 12 -24.63 47.96 -0.35
N CYS A 13 -24.35 49.01 -1.14
CA CYS A 13 -23.03 49.39 -1.68
C CYS A 13 -22.29 50.45 -0.83
N ALA A 14 -21.00 50.66 -1.08
CA ALA A 14 -20.32 51.94 -0.80
C ALA A 14 -19.10 52.21 -1.72
N LEU A 15 -18.86 53.50 -2.01
CA LEU A 15 -17.78 54.09 -2.81
C LEU A 15 -17.31 55.40 -2.10
N LEU A 16 -16.36 56.24 -2.53
CA LEU A 16 -15.54 56.40 -3.76
C LEU A 16 -14.34 57.33 -3.41
N ARG A 17 -13.09 57.04 -3.84
CA ARG A 17 -11.96 58.01 -4.07
C ARG A 17 -10.70 57.24 -4.53
N VAL A 18 -9.98 57.54 -5.61
CA VAL A 18 -9.54 58.79 -6.29
C VAL A 18 -8.49 59.59 -5.51
N GLY A 19 -7.26 59.55 -6.04
CA GLY A 19 -6.16 60.46 -5.74
C GLY A 19 -5.31 60.62 -7.00
N LYS A 20 -5.05 61.86 -7.42
CA LYS A 20 -4.28 62.24 -8.62
C LYS A 20 -3.09 63.08 -8.15
N GLY A 21 -1.92 62.91 -8.77
CA GLY A 21 -0.74 63.73 -8.53
C GLY A 21 0.23 63.58 -9.69
N ASP A 22 0.26 64.60 -10.55
CA ASP A 22 1.31 64.82 -11.54
C ASP A 22 2.38 65.74 -10.89
N ASP A 23 3.66 65.63 -11.29
CA ASP A 23 4.55 66.77 -11.55
C ASP A 23 5.95 66.32 -12.04
N ASP A 24 6.59 67.16 -12.86
CA ASP A 24 7.75 66.87 -13.71
C ASP A 24 9.13 66.91 -13.02
N ALA A 25 10.13 66.18 -13.60
CA ALA A 25 11.48 66.73 -13.87
C ALA A 25 12.40 65.82 -14.74
N SER A 26 12.56 66.21 -16.01
CA SER A 26 13.83 66.33 -16.79
C SER A 26 14.97 65.28 -16.79
N THR A 27 15.41 64.93 -18.01
CA THR A 27 16.78 64.54 -18.46
C THR A 27 17.35 63.18 -17.97
N THR A 28 18.09 62.38 -18.76
CA THR A 28 18.90 62.68 -19.96
C THR A 28 18.88 61.52 -20.98
N VAL A 29 19.14 61.80 -22.26
CA VAL A 29 19.17 60.83 -23.37
C VAL A 29 20.54 60.17 -23.56
N THR A 30 20.57 58.84 -23.73
CA THR A 30 21.63 58.13 -24.47
C THR A 30 21.01 57.08 -25.38
N ASN A 31 21.24 57.21 -26.70
CA ASN A 31 20.68 56.32 -27.71
C ASN A 31 21.40 54.96 -27.73
N ALA A 32 20.63 53.87 -27.75
CA ALA A 32 21.08 52.56 -28.17
C ALA A 32 20.06 51.99 -29.17
N THR A 33 20.41 52.01 -30.47
CA THR A 33 19.50 51.65 -31.56
C THR A 33 19.34 50.14 -31.69
N ALA A 34 18.42 49.55 -30.93
CA ALA A 34 18.00 48.16 -31.12
C ALA A 34 16.85 48.09 -32.13
N SER A 35 17.06 47.38 -33.25
CA SER A 35 16.04 47.19 -34.29
C SER A 35 14.90 46.32 -33.77
N ILE A 36 13.72 46.91 -33.56
CA ILE A 36 12.51 46.19 -33.15
C ILE A 36 11.99 45.36 -34.34
N PRO A 37 11.83 44.03 -34.22
CA PRO A 37 11.27 43.21 -35.29
C PRO A 37 9.78 43.52 -35.51
N SER A 38 9.34 43.52 -36.78
CA SER A 38 7.94 43.79 -37.15
C SER A 38 6.94 42.92 -36.36
N PRO A 39 5.77 43.47 -35.95
CA PRO A 39 4.71 42.69 -35.30
C PRO A 39 4.26 41.46 -36.10
N GLU A 40 4.31 41.51 -37.44
CA GLU A 40 4.01 40.36 -38.29
C GLU A 40 5.04 39.25 -38.14
N MET A 41 6.32 39.60 -37.97
CA MET A 41 7.40 38.63 -37.77
C MET A 41 7.31 37.99 -36.38
N GLN A 42 6.95 38.76 -35.36
CA GLN A 42 6.62 38.20 -34.03
C GLN A 42 5.40 37.27 -34.09
N GLN A 43 4.36 37.62 -34.84
CA GLN A 43 3.17 36.77 -34.97
C GLN A 43 3.44 35.51 -35.80
N GLN A 44 4.29 35.57 -36.84
CA GLN A 44 4.77 34.38 -37.54
C GLN A 44 5.65 33.50 -36.66
N GLN A 45 6.55 34.08 -35.85
CA GLN A 45 7.39 33.36 -34.91
C GLN A 45 6.54 32.67 -33.82
N GLN A 46 5.50 33.34 -33.30
CA GLN A 46 4.51 32.71 -32.40
C GLN A 46 3.68 31.61 -33.09
N ARG A 47 3.35 31.74 -34.38
CA ARG A 47 2.65 30.68 -35.15
C ARG A 47 3.57 29.50 -35.46
N GLN A 48 4.87 29.70 -35.65
CA GLN A 48 5.84 28.61 -35.77
C GLN A 48 6.09 27.92 -34.42
N LEU A 49 6.23 28.69 -33.33
CA LEU A 49 6.32 28.14 -31.96
C LEU A 49 5.06 27.36 -31.56
N ARG A 50 3.86 27.76 -32.01
CA ARG A 50 2.61 26.97 -31.83
C ARG A 50 2.47 25.77 -32.77
N ARG A 51 3.38 25.56 -33.73
CA ARG A 51 3.43 24.37 -34.61
C ARG A 51 4.56 23.39 -34.24
N LEU A 52 5.34 23.70 -33.22
CA LEU A 52 6.34 22.81 -32.62
C LEU A 52 5.89 22.42 -31.22
N ALA A 53 5.91 21.12 -30.93
CA ALA A 53 5.46 20.46 -29.69
C ALA A 53 3.99 19.99 -29.59
N THR A 54 3.41 19.49 -30.69
CA THR A 54 2.73 18.18 -30.54
C THR A 54 3.84 17.14 -30.41
N VAL A 55 4.38 16.98 -29.19
CA VAL A 55 5.23 15.84 -28.87
C VAL A 55 4.29 14.64 -28.75
N THR A 56 4.04 13.96 -29.86
CA THR A 56 3.75 12.53 -29.79
C THR A 56 4.96 11.89 -29.15
N SER A 57 4.86 11.53 -27.87
CA SER A 57 5.88 10.77 -27.14
C SER A 57 5.97 9.36 -27.73
N SER A 58 6.64 9.23 -28.87
CA SER A 58 7.03 7.93 -29.40
C SER A 58 8.06 7.34 -28.43
N PHE A 59 7.59 6.45 -27.57
CA PHE A 59 8.37 5.76 -26.55
C PHE A 59 9.50 4.95 -27.20
N THR A 60 10.67 5.56 -27.38
CA THR A 60 11.86 4.91 -27.96
C THR A 60 12.74 4.37 -26.84
N GLN A 61 12.41 3.16 -26.37
CA GLN A 61 13.32 2.39 -25.53
C GLN A 61 14.62 2.05 -26.24
N LEU A 62 15.72 2.00 -25.48
CA LEU A 62 16.78 1.00 -25.65
C LEU A 62 17.70 0.93 -24.42
N GLY A 63 17.50 -0.07 -23.55
CA GLY A 63 18.54 -0.58 -22.64
C GLY A 63 19.16 0.39 -21.62
N ILE A 64 18.39 1.36 -21.13
CA ILE A 64 18.90 2.37 -20.18
C ILE A 64 18.80 1.84 -18.74
N ALA A 65 19.88 1.99 -17.96
CA ALA A 65 19.91 1.67 -16.54
C ALA A 65 18.80 2.43 -15.81
N THR A 66 17.82 1.68 -15.30
CA THR A 66 16.74 2.16 -14.44
C THR A 66 17.06 1.73 -13.02
N GLU A 67 17.40 2.68 -12.17
CA GLU A 67 17.66 2.43 -10.75
C GLU A 67 16.38 2.77 -9.98
N ILE A 68 15.85 1.82 -9.21
CA ILE A 68 14.83 2.12 -8.21
C ILE A 68 15.54 2.43 -6.89
N ARG A 69 15.07 3.44 -6.16
CA ARG A 69 15.41 3.63 -4.74
C ARG A 69 14.17 3.58 -3.87
N LEU A 70 14.31 2.96 -2.71
CA LEU A 70 13.24 2.86 -1.72
C LEU A 70 13.77 3.47 -0.42
N ASN A 71 13.08 4.51 0.07
CA ASN A 71 13.53 5.35 1.19
C ASN A 71 14.94 5.96 0.99
N GLY A 72 15.36 6.16 -0.27
CA GLY A 72 16.70 6.63 -0.64
C GLY A 72 17.76 5.53 -0.81
N GLU A 73 17.45 4.27 -0.52
CA GLU A 73 18.35 3.13 -0.74
C GLU A 73 18.18 2.52 -2.13
N THR A 74 19.28 2.36 -2.87
CA THR A 74 19.36 1.67 -4.16
C THR A 74 18.92 0.20 -4.07
N THR A 75 17.94 -0.21 -4.90
CA THR A 75 17.50 -1.61 -5.02
C THR A 75 18.38 -2.45 -5.94
N ALA A 76 19.19 -1.81 -6.79
CA ALA A 76 19.84 -2.45 -7.91
C ALA A 76 20.82 -3.56 -7.50
N ALA A 77 20.66 -4.72 -8.15
CA ALA A 77 21.60 -5.84 -8.30
C ALA A 77 22.15 -6.58 -7.05
N THR A 78 22.22 -6.02 -5.83
CA THR A 78 22.79 -6.74 -4.67
C THR A 78 22.03 -6.55 -3.36
N SER A 79 21.15 -7.51 -3.05
CA SER A 79 20.86 -8.08 -1.72
C SER A 79 20.58 -7.20 -0.48
N SER A 80 20.60 -5.87 -0.53
CA SER A 80 20.49 -4.99 0.64
C SER A 80 19.05 -4.71 1.03
N THR A 81 18.26 -4.01 0.19
CA THR A 81 16.93 -3.49 0.57
C THR A 81 15.95 -4.61 0.93
N LYS A 82 15.70 -4.79 2.23
CA LYS A 82 14.77 -5.81 2.75
C LYS A 82 13.37 -5.21 2.77
N LEU A 83 12.53 -5.64 1.84
CA LEU A 83 11.12 -5.22 1.80
C LEU A 83 10.27 -6.23 2.56
N HIS A 84 9.29 -5.72 3.28
CA HIS A 84 8.45 -6.49 4.18
C HIS A 84 7.00 -6.02 4.07
N SER A 85 6.06 -6.96 4.11
CA SER A 85 4.64 -6.63 4.06
C SER A 85 4.17 -5.90 5.33
N GLY A 86 3.29 -4.92 5.15
CA GLY A 86 2.76 -4.04 6.20
C GLY A 86 3.67 -2.86 6.55
N VAL A 87 4.96 -2.89 6.18
CA VAL A 87 5.91 -1.82 6.48
C VAL A 87 5.78 -0.70 5.41
N PRO A 88 5.51 0.55 5.82
CA PRO A 88 5.39 1.66 4.87
C PRO A 88 6.75 2.11 4.34
N ILE A 89 6.84 2.22 3.02
CA ILE A 89 7.92 2.86 2.26
C ILE A 89 7.49 4.31 2.03
N THR A 90 8.34 5.25 2.44
CA THR A 90 8.06 6.69 2.43
C THR A 90 8.43 7.39 1.13
N SER A 91 9.38 6.83 0.38
CA SER A 91 9.76 7.31 -0.96
C SER A 91 10.04 6.12 -1.88
N VAL A 92 9.45 6.12 -3.07
CA VAL A 92 9.84 5.29 -4.20
C VAL A 92 10.39 6.22 -5.26
N GLU A 93 11.64 6.05 -5.65
CA GLU A 93 12.32 6.88 -6.64
C GLU A 93 12.69 6.02 -7.85
N LEU A 94 12.40 6.53 -9.04
CA LEU A 94 12.84 5.93 -10.30
C LEU A 94 13.83 6.88 -10.98
N TYR A 95 15.04 6.38 -11.25
CA TYR A 95 16.06 7.11 -11.99
C TYR A 95 16.05 6.65 -13.45
N LEU A 96 15.62 7.54 -14.33
CA LEU A 96 15.67 7.34 -15.77
C LEU A 96 16.99 7.91 -16.30
N GLY A 97 17.80 7.10 -16.98
CA GLY A 97 19.02 7.59 -17.63
C GLY A 97 18.77 8.55 -18.80
N THR A 98 19.85 9.09 -19.36
CA THR A 98 19.82 10.18 -20.34
C THR A 98 19.08 9.82 -21.64
N GLY A 99 18.27 10.75 -22.14
CA GLY A 99 17.52 10.62 -23.40
C GLY A 99 16.04 10.29 -23.22
N ASN A 100 15.61 9.88 -22.02
CA ASN A 100 14.20 9.71 -21.70
C ASN A 100 13.49 11.06 -21.53
N THR A 101 12.36 11.25 -22.21
CA THR A 101 11.48 12.39 -21.97
C THR A 101 10.37 12.02 -20.98
N TRP A 102 10.40 12.64 -19.80
CA TRP A 102 9.40 12.45 -18.75
C TRP A 102 8.53 13.71 -18.62
N ASN A 103 7.20 13.58 -18.69
CA ASN A 103 6.31 14.69 -18.34
C ASN A 103 5.91 14.56 -16.87
N PRO A 104 6.54 15.31 -15.94
CA PRO A 104 6.39 15.08 -14.52
C PRO A 104 4.95 15.31 -14.01
N THR A 105 4.16 16.12 -14.70
CA THR A 105 2.79 16.47 -14.30
C THR A 105 1.80 15.33 -14.59
N SER A 106 1.97 14.65 -15.74
CA SER A 106 1.15 13.50 -16.12
C SER A 106 1.73 12.17 -15.64
N ALA A 107 3.02 12.13 -15.30
CA ALA A 107 3.74 10.95 -14.87
C ALA A 107 3.13 10.24 -13.65
N ARG A 108 3.03 8.91 -13.72
CA ARG A 108 2.48 8.07 -12.64
C ARG A 108 3.31 6.82 -12.44
N LEU A 109 3.33 6.34 -11.19
CA LEU A 109 3.93 5.08 -10.78
C LEU A 109 2.84 4.11 -10.30
N ASN A 110 3.05 2.82 -10.51
CA ASN A 110 2.12 1.76 -10.15
C ASN A 110 2.93 0.53 -9.70
N ILE A 111 2.31 -0.41 -9.00
CA ILE A 111 2.95 -1.69 -8.63
C ILE A 111 2.20 -2.83 -9.30
N VAL A 112 2.96 -3.65 -10.02
CA VAL A 112 2.47 -4.84 -10.74
C VAL A 112 3.17 -6.09 -10.24
N ASP A 113 2.59 -7.24 -10.53
CA ASP A 113 3.19 -8.55 -10.30
C ASP A 113 4.57 -8.69 -10.99
N GLY A 114 5.50 -9.38 -10.33
CA GLY A 114 6.89 -9.52 -10.77
C GLY A 114 7.07 -10.25 -12.12
N SER A 115 6.06 -11.02 -12.56
CA SER A 115 6.08 -11.68 -13.88
C SER A 115 5.97 -10.70 -15.05
N VAL A 116 5.45 -9.48 -14.84
CA VAL A 116 5.26 -8.49 -15.91
C VAL A 116 6.59 -8.19 -16.61
N THR A 117 6.64 -8.45 -17.91
CA THR A 117 7.75 -8.06 -18.76
C THR A 117 7.51 -6.68 -19.37
N THR A 118 8.55 -6.09 -19.96
CA THR A 118 8.44 -4.89 -20.80
C THR A 118 7.39 -5.06 -21.92
N ALA A 119 7.31 -6.25 -22.54
CA ALA A 119 6.34 -6.51 -23.59
C ALA A 119 4.89 -6.50 -23.07
N ASP A 120 4.66 -7.02 -21.86
CA ASP A 120 3.34 -6.99 -21.21
C ASP A 120 2.98 -5.56 -20.79
N ALA A 121 3.92 -4.81 -20.22
CA ALA A 121 3.73 -3.41 -19.87
C ALA A 121 3.35 -2.57 -21.11
N TRP A 122 4.04 -2.78 -22.23
CA TRP A 122 3.72 -2.20 -23.54
C TRP A 122 2.37 -2.62 -24.11
N ALA A 123 1.90 -3.83 -23.81
CA ALA A 123 0.55 -4.29 -24.14
C ALA A 123 -0.53 -3.69 -23.20
N GLY A 124 -0.13 -2.95 -22.16
CA GLY A 124 -1.03 -2.33 -21.19
C GLY A 124 -1.24 -3.14 -19.91
N ALA A 125 -0.34 -4.06 -19.54
CA ALA A 125 -0.44 -4.85 -18.30
C ALA A 125 -0.40 -4.01 -17.00
N CYS A 126 -0.06 -2.72 -17.09
CA CYS A 126 -0.13 -1.78 -15.97
C CYS A 126 -1.47 -0.99 -15.91
N ALA A 127 -2.28 -1.08 -16.96
CA ALA A 127 -3.55 -0.39 -17.09
C ALA A 127 -4.62 -0.89 -16.12
N ALA A 128 -5.70 -0.12 -16.01
CA ALA A 128 -6.85 -0.51 -15.21
C ALA A 128 -7.52 -1.79 -15.73
N GLY A 129 -7.84 -2.71 -14.82
CA GLY A 129 -8.46 -4.01 -15.15
C GLY A 129 -7.47 -5.11 -15.58
N SER A 130 -6.17 -4.82 -15.60
CA SER A 130 -5.13 -5.85 -15.75
C SER A 130 -5.13 -6.84 -14.58
N SER A 131 -4.99 -8.13 -14.87
CA SER A 131 -4.80 -9.19 -13.87
C SER A 131 -3.46 -9.09 -13.12
N HIS A 132 -2.50 -8.32 -13.63
CA HIS A 132 -1.20 -8.12 -12.99
C HIS A 132 -1.20 -7.02 -11.92
N ARG A 133 -2.35 -6.39 -11.66
CA ARG A 133 -2.50 -5.36 -10.63
C ARG A 133 -3.70 -5.66 -9.74
N SER A 134 -3.53 -5.49 -8.43
CA SER A 134 -4.61 -5.69 -7.46
C SER A 134 -4.39 -4.82 -6.21
N GLY A 135 -5.48 -4.37 -5.56
CA GLY A 135 -5.44 -3.82 -4.20
C GLY A 135 -5.12 -4.87 -3.14
N ASN A 136 -4.85 -6.11 -3.53
CA ASN A 136 -4.29 -7.15 -2.66
C ASN A 136 -2.79 -7.06 -2.48
N TYR A 137 -2.10 -6.45 -3.43
CA TYR A 137 -0.65 -6.34 -3.39
C TYR A 137 -0.22 -5.09 -2.64
N VAL A 138 -0.92 -3.97 -2.85
CA VAL A 138 -0.54 -2.64 -2.34
C VAL A 138 -1.75 -1.77 -1.99
N ASN A 139 -1.52 -0.69 -1.24
CA ASN A 139 -2.53 0.33 -0.93
C ASN A 139 -2.91 1.21 -2.14
N SER A 140 -4.10 1.82 -2.08
CA SER A 140 -4.42 3.00 -2.90
C SER A 140 -3.47 4.17 -2.58
N PRO A 141 -3.06 5.00 -3.56
CA PRO A 141 -3.43 4.94 -4.98
C PRO A 141 -2.53 4.02 -5.83
N TRP A 142 -1.56 3.31 -5.26
CA TRP A 142 -0.64 2.43 -6.01
C TRP A 142 -1.36 1.29 -6.73
N SER A 143 -2.46 0.79 -6.18
CA SER A 143 -3.30 -0.24 -6.82
C SER A 143 -4.32 0.31 -7.83
N GLU A 144 -4.46 1.64 -7.92
CA GLU A 144 -5.55 2.27 -8.68
C GLU A 144 -5.23 2.44 -10.17
N ALA A 145 -6.27 2.75 -10.95
CA ALA A 145 -6.19 3.00 -12.40
C ALA A 145 -5.19 4.09 -12.77
N THR A 146 -5.17 5.16 -11.98
CA THR A 146 -4.30 6.34 -12.18
C THR A 146 -2.92 6.18 -11.58
N GLY A 147 -2.68 5.17 -10.75
CA GLY A 147 -1.45 5.02 -9.98
C GLY A 147 -1.15 6.21 -9.03
N MET A 148 0.03 6.17 -8.43
CA MET A 148 0.59 7.20 -7.58
C MET A 148 1.14 8.37 -8.43
N PRO A 149 0.75 9.63 -8.16
CA PRO A 149 1.43 10.82 -8.68
C PRO A 149 2.92 10.83 -8.37
N SER A 150 3.73 11.23 -9.36
CA SER A 150 5.14 11.49 -9.14
C SER A 150 5.41 12.94 -8.77
N ALA A 151 6.09 13.16 -7.64
CA ALA A 151 6.84 14.38 -7.42
C ALA A 151 8.10 14.31 -8.29
N ALA A 152 8.23 15.23 -9.24
CA ALA A 152 9.51 15.46 -9.88
C ALA A 152 10.29 16.53 -9.15
N ALA A 153 11.60 16.34 -9.06
CA ALA A 153 12.51 17.46 -8.83
C ALA A 153 12.33 18.46 -9.98
N ALA A 154 11.69 19.60 -9.70
CA ALA A 154 11.31 20.59 -10.70
C ALA A 154 12.53 21.40 -11.20
N SER A 155 13.41 20.76 -11.99
CA SER A 155 14.57 21.39 -12.61
C SER A 155 14.59 21.21 -14.13
N SER A 156 13.85 22.11 -14.80
CA SER A 156 13.89 22.42 -16.24
C SER A 156 13.11 21.49 -17.21
N PRO A 157 12.21 22.03 -18.05
CA PRO A 157 11.39 21.26 -19.00
C PRO A 157 12.13 20.82 -20.28
N SER A 158 13.45 20.70 -20.26
CA SER A 158 14.25 20.21 -21.41
C SER A 158 15.45 19.36 -20.95
N LEU A 159 15.17 18.11 -20.57
CA LEU A 159 16.15 17.15 -20.07
C LEU A 159 16.52 16.11 -21.14
N VAL A 160 17.29 16.54 -22.15
CA VAL A 160 17.90 15.61 -23.14
C VAL A 160 19.22 15.02 -22.62
N ALA A 161 19.81 15.58 -21.55
CA ALA A 161 21.21 15.36 -21.20
C ALA A 161 21.53 15.09 -19.71
N GLN A 162 20.54 14.86 -18.85
CA GLN A 162 20.76 14.50 -17.43
C GLN A 162 19.82 13.37 -17.00
N PRO A 163 20.22 12.51 -16.04
CA PRO A 163 19.32 11.52 -15.46
C PRO A 163 18.17 12.24 -14.72
N THR A 164 16.94 11.76 -14.92
CA THR A 164 15.76 12.32 -14.27
C THR A 164 15.32 11.40 -13.14
N SER A 165 15.36 11.90 -11.91
CA SER A 165 14.83 11.21 -10.72
C SER A 165 13.37 11.58 -10.49
N VAL A 166 12.53 10.57 -10.29
CA VAL A 166 11.08 10.67 -10.17
C VAL A 166 10.66 10.04 -8.85
N SER A 167 10.23 10.82 -7.85
CA SER A 167 9.81 10.28 -6.55
C SER A 167 8.29 10.19 -6.43
N SER A 168 7.79 9.33 -5.55
CA SER A 168 6.36 9.18 -5.25
C SER A 168 5.83 10.25 -4.29
N GLU A 169 4.63 10.78 -4.51
CA GLU A 169 3.99 11.75 -3.59
C GLU A 169 3.40 11.13 -2.31
N GLY A 170 3.37 9.80 -2.18
CA GLY A 170 2.74 9.13 -1.04
C GLY A 170 3.30 7.76 -0.70
N LEU A 171 2.92 7.27 0.49
CA LEU A 171 3.39 6.02 1.07
C LEU A 171 3.03 4.81 0.20
N LEU A 172 4.00 3.91 -0.02
CA LEU A 172 3.78 2.56 -0.55
C LEU A 172 3.79 1.57 0.60
N ASN A 173 2.75 0.76 0.73
CA ASN A 173 2.66 -0.33 1.69
C ASN A 173 2.19 -1.61 0.99
N PHE A 174 3.04 -2.64 1.02
CA PHE A 174 2.73 -3.95 0.49
C PHE A 174 1.84 -4.73 1.45
N ARG A 175 0.71 -5.24 0.98
CA ARG A 175 -0.26 -6.02 1.77
C ARG A 175 0.04 -7.53 1.78
N MET A 176 0.88 -7.99 0.85
CA MET A 176 1.34 -9.36 0.72
C MET A 176 2.86 -9.42 0.51
N GLY A 177 3.46 -10.57 0.84
CA GLY A 177 4.77 -10.94 0.30
C GLY A 177 4.68 -11.34 -1.17
N GLY A 178 5.82 -11.41 -1.86
CA GLY A 178 5.88 -11.80 -3.27
C GLY A 178 6.99 -11.12 -4.06
N GLU A 179 6.95 -11.31 -5.37
CA GLU A 179 7.79 -10.64 -6.36
C GLU A 179 6.94 -9.59 -7.08
N PHE A 180 7.40 -8.34 -7.11
CA PHE A 180 6.68 -7.20 -7.69
C PHE A 180 7.60 -6.34 -8.56
N LYS A 181 7.02 -5.48 -9.39
CA LYS A 181 7.75 -4.47 -10.17
C LYS A 181 7.07 -3.11 -10.06
N VAL A 182 7.89 -2.06 -10.11
CA VAL A 182 7.37 -0.70 -10.37
C VAL A 182 7.04 -0.61 -11.85
N CYS A 183 5.80 -0.28 -12.18
CA CYS A 183 5.45 0.17 -13.52
C CYS A 183 5.31 1.69 -13.55
N TYR A 184 5.75 2.31 -14.63
CA TYR A 184 5.76 3.75 -14.79
C TYR A 184 5.08 4.16 -16.11
N SER A 185 4.40 5.31 -16.12
CA SER A 185 3.69 5.84 -17.30
C SER A 185 4.02 7.31 -17.54
N ASP A 186 4.32 7.67 -18.79
CA ASP A 186 4.61 9.04 -19.23
C ASP A 186 3.35 9.93 -19.24
N THR A 187 2.22 9.36 -19.66
CA THR A 187 0.90 10.02 -19.73
C THR A 187 0.05 9.83 -18.48
N GLY A 188 0.44 8.92 -17.58
CA GLY A 188 -0.31 8.55 -16.39
C GLY A 188 -1.53 7.66 -16.65
N THR A 189 -1.70 7.20 -17.89
CA THR A 189 -2.83 6.35 -18.30
C THR A 189 -2.51 4.86 -18.28
N PHE A 190 -1.22 4.51 -18.29
CA PHE A 190 -0.72 3.13 -18.45
C PHE A 190 -1.30 2.40 -19.68
N ALA A 191 -1.83 3.12 -20.67
CA ALA A 191 -2.33 2.55 -21.91
C ALA A 191 -1.21 1.83 -22.68
N ALA A 192 -1.57 1.02 -23.68
CA ALA A 192 -0.58 0.36 -24.53
C ALA A 192 0.42 1.38 -25.11
N LEU A 193 1.71 1.02 -25.09
CA LEU A 193 2.88 1.86 -25.42
C LEU A 193 3.12 3.08 -24.50
N HIS A 194 2.34 3.24 -23.43
CA HIS A 194 2.44 4.32 -22.43
C HIS A 194 2.69 3.80 -21.01
N GLY A 195 3.11 2.54 -20.86
CA GLY A 195 3.51 1.93 -19.60
C GLY A 195 4.75 1.07 -19.79
N ASP A 196 5.68 1.09 -18.83
CA ASP A 196 6.93 0.33 -18.89
C ASP A 196 7.42 -0.09 -17.48
N VAL A 197 8.28 -1.09 -17.40
CA VAL A 197 8.80 -1.68 -16.15
C VAL A 197 10.33 -1.77 -16.18
N PRO A 198 11.05 -1.36 -15.11
CA PRO A 198 12.46 -1.66 -14.91
C PRO A 198 12.74 -3.17 -14.87
N SER A 199 14.00 -3.55 -15.09
CA SER A 199 14.46 -4.93 -14.91
C SER A 199 14.49 -5.38 -13.44
N ASP A 200 14.56 -4.43 -12.50
CA ASP A 200 14.62 -4.70 -11.07
C ASP A 200 13.29 -5.24 -10.53
N THR A 201 13.33 -6.44 -9.95
CA THR A 201 12.20 -7.03 -9.21
C THR A 201 12.31 -6.72 -7.72
N LEU A 202 11.24 -6.14 -7.17
CA LEU A 202 11.06 -5.91 -5.73
C LEU A 202 10.67 -7.24 -5.05
N LEU A 203 11.46 -7.68 -4.08
CA LEU A 203 11.23 -8.94 -3.35
C LEU A 203 10.73 -8.62 -1.94
N VAL A 204 9.45 -8.90 -1.67
CA VAL A 204 8.76 -8.52 -0.43
C VAL A 204 8.54 -9.76 0.44
N THR A 205 9.07 -9.74 1.66
CA THR A 205 8.93 -10.82 2.63
C THR A 205 7.58 -10.70 3.34
N GLY A 206 6.81 -11.79 3.43
CA GLY A 206 5.48 -11.80 4.04
C GLY A 206 4.62 -12.99 3.64
N ILE A 207 3.44 -13.11 4.26
CA ILE A 207 2.39 -14.02 3.82
C ILE A 207 1.83 -13.57 2.46
N TYR A 208 1.49 -14.51 1.59
CA TYR A 208 0.81 -14.26 0.32
C TYR A 208 -0.35 -15.24 0.10
N SER A 209 -1.32 -14.81 -0.69
CA SER A 209 -2.49 -15.60 -1.07
C SER A 209 -2.96 -15.20 -2.47
N ASP A 210 -3.61 -16.11 -3.17
CA ASP A 210 -4.19 -15.93 -4.51
C ASP A 210 -5.58 -15.28 -4.51
N CYS A 211 -6.02 -14.78 -3.36
CA CYS A 211 -7.30 -14.11 -3.24
C CYS A 211 -7.35 -12.82 -4.09
N THR A 212 -8.53 -12.55 -4.67
CA THR A 212 -8.70 -11.62 -5.81
C THR A 212 -9.48 -10.33 -5.49
N VAL A 213 -10.08 -10.24 -4.30
CA VAL A 213 -10.84 -9.07 -3.82
C VAL A 213 -9.92 -8.18 -3.00
N ASP A 214 -9.85 -6.87 -3.29
CA ASP A 214 -8.99 -5.91 -2.59
C ASP A 214 -8.92 -6.11 -1.07
N ASN A 215 -7.71 -6.04 -0.50
CA ASN A 215 -7.42 -6.26 0.92
C ASN A 215 -7.74 -7.68 1.46
N CYS A 216 -8.00 -8.68 0.60
CA CYS A 216 -8.52 -10.00 1.01
C CYS A 216 -7.74 -10.72 2.10
N LEU A 217 -6.40 -10.62 2.13
CA LEU A 217 -5.60 -11.30 3.15
C LEU A 217 -5.92 -10.74 4.55
N ALA A 218 -6.06 -9.43 4.69
CA ALA A 218 -6.48 -8.79 5.94
C ALA A 218 -7.95 -9.10 6.29
N GLU A 219 -8.81 -9.27 5.28
CA GLU A 219 -10.25 -9.56 5.43
C GLU A 219 -10.58 -11.06 5.52
N THR A 220 -9.58 -11.94 5.47
CA THR A 220 -9.76 -13.40 5.52
C THR A 220 -10.37 -13.78 6.86
N LYS A 221 -11.66 -14.16 6.84
CA LYS A 221 -12.44 -14.46 8.03
C LYS A 221 -12.21 -15.89 8.49
N MET A 222 -11.83 -16.03 9.74
CA MET A 222 -11.79 -17.30 10.44
C MET A 222 -12.82 -17.32 11.57
N SER A 223 -13.53 -18.44 11.72
CA SER A 223 -14.59 -18.63 12.72
C SER A 223 -14.16 -19.68 13.75
N CYS A 224 -13.79 -19.21 14.94
CA CYS A 224 -13.41 -20.04 16.08
C CYS A 224 -14.55 -20.14 17.08
N TYR A 225 -14.51 -21.15 17.95
CA TYR A 225 -15.53 -21.36 18.97
C TYR A 225 -14.90 -21.43 20.36
N LEU A 226 -15.48 -20.71 21.32
CA LEU A 226 -15.12 -20.75 22.74
C LEU A 226 -16.24 -21.41 23.53
N LEU A 227 -15.90 -22.38 24.37
CA LEU A 227 -16.86 -23.11 25.18
C LEU A 227 -17.09 -22.40 26.52
N ARG A 228 -18.35 -22.37 26.98
CA ARG A 228 -18.65 -21.90 28.33
C ARG A 228 -17.97 -22.77 29.39
N LYS A 229 -17.28 -22.16 30.35
CA LYS A 229 -16.58 -22.83 31.48
C LYS A 229 -15.57 -23.93 31.07
N ARG A 230 -15.08 -23.96 29.82
CA ARG A 230 -14.14 -24.97 29.30
C ARG A 230 -13.21 -24.36 28.25
N HIS A 231 -11.98 -24.85 28.15
CA HIS A 231 -11.12 -24.50 27.02
C HIS A 231 -11.68 -25.04 25.70
N SER A 232 -11.53 -24.26 24.63
CA SER A 232 -11.56 -24.80 23.26
C SER A 232 -10.38 -25.77 23.05
N PRO A 233 -10.50 -26.81 22.21
CA PRO A 233 -9.34 -27.64 21.84
C PRO A 233 -8.24 -26.79 21.20
N LYS A 234 -6.96 -27.06 21.52
CA LYS A 234 -5.83 -26.43 20.80
C LYS A 234 -5.88 -26.87 19.34
N GLY A 235 -5.72 -25.94 18.40
CA GLY A 235 -5.89 -26.24 16.98
C GLY A 235 -7.35 -26.40 16.53
N SER A 236 -8.33 -25.94 17.33
CA SER A 236 -9.71 -25.79 16.83
C SER A 236 -9.87 -24.71 15.76
N CYS A 237 -8.81 -23.95 15.48
CA CYS A 237 -8.81 -22.80 14.58
C CYS A 237 -7.38 -22.52 14.09
N GLU A 238 -7.17 -22.47 12.78
CA GLU A 238 -5.84 -22.32 12.17
C GLU A 238 -5.92 -21.49 10.89
N PHE A 239 -4.96 -20.59 10.67
CA PHE A 239 -4.76 -20.00 9.34
C PHE A 239 -3.94 -20.96 8.49
N ASP A 240 -4.57 -21.56 7.50
CA ASP A 240 -3.93 -22.47 6.55
C ASP A 240 -3.49 -21.70 5.30
N PHE A 241 -2.18 -21.56 5.12
CA PHE A 241 -1.54 -21.03 3.91
C PHE A 241 -0.78 -22.15 3.18
N THR A 242 -1.33 -23.36 3.16
CA THR A 242 -0.78 -24.51 2.41
C THR A 242 -1.45 -24.72 1.05
N GLY A 243 -2.40 -23.86 0.67
CA GLY A 243 -3.09 -23.90 -0.62
C GLY A 243 -2.16 -23.75 -1.84
N THR A 244 -2.72 -24.04 -3.03
CA THR A 244 -2.06 -23.67 -4.30
C THR A 244 -1.99 -22.15 -4.36
N ASN A 245 -0.82 -21.58 -4.68
CA ASN A 245 -0.58 -20.12 -4.71
C ASN A 245 -0.80 -19.38 -3.37
N GLN A 246 -0.68 -20.09 -2.25
CA GLN A 246 -0.69 -19.51 -0.90
C GLN A 246 0.57 -19.93 -0.14
N GLY A 247 0.97 -19.11 0.83
CA GLY A 247 2.13 -19.40 1.66
C GLY A 247 2.83 -18.16 2.19
N PHE A 248 4.13 -18.30 2.34
CA PHE A 248 5.04 -17.26 2.81
C PHE A 248 6.21 -17.11 1.84
N TYR A 249 6.54 -15.86 1.54
CA TYR A 249 7.66 -15.47 0.70
C TYR A 249 8.82 -15.03 1.59
N LYS A 250 10.01 -15.62 1.40
CA LYS A 250 11.28 -15.19 2.00
C LYS A 250 12.39 -14.91 1.00
N ARG A 251 13.18 -13.89 1.30
CA ARG A 251 14.36 -13.48 0.54
C ARG A 251 15.65 -14.14 1.03
N VAL A 252 15.75 -14.45 2.33
CA VAL A 252 16.99 -14.89 3.01
C VAL A 252 16.70 -16.15 3.84
N THR A 253 17.73 -16.97 4.06
CA THR A 253 17.69 -18.06 5.05
C THR A 253 17.66 -17.49 6.47
N GLY A 254 16.48 -17.50 7.10
CA GLY A 254 16.24 -17.07 8.47
C GLY A 254 14.94 -17.68 8.99
N SER A 255 14.48 -17.20 10.15
CA SER A 255 13.22 -17.65 10.76
C SER A 255 12.02 -17.34 9.86
N GLU A 256 11.00 -18.19 9.90
CA GLU A 256 9.72 -18.02 9.19
C GLU A 256 8.79 -16.97 9.84
N GLY A 257 9.35 -16.08 10.65
CA GLY A 257 8.62 -15.05 11.36
C GLY A 257 7.70 -15.63 12.44
N LYS A 258 6.85 -14.76 12.96
CA LYS A 258 5.86 -15.10 14.00
C LYS A 258 4.56 -14.38 13.69
N ALA A 259 3.44 -14.90 14.19
CA ALA A 259 2.19 -14.16 14.22
C ALA A 259 1.75 -13.79 15.64
N THR A 260 0.81 -12.87 15.75
CA THR A 260 0.19 -12.40 16.99
C THR A 260 -1.25 -11.96 16.69
N TRP A 261 -1.94 -11.39 17.67
CA TRP A 261 -3.25 -10.77 17.48
C TRP A 261 -3.35 -9.40 18.14
N THR A 262 -4.25 -8.57 17.61
CA THR A 262 -4.51 -7.22 18.13
C THR A 262 -5.31 -7.25 19.44
N ALA A 263 -5.54 -6.06 20.02
CA ALA A 263 -6.66 -5.83 20.92
C ALA A 263 -8.00 -6.27 20.30
N GLU A 264 -8.97 -6.60 21.15
CA GLU A 264 -10.34 -6.89 20.72
C GLU A 264 -11.05 -5.63 20.19
N TRP A 265 -11.98 -5.82 19.27
CA TRP A 265 -12.98 -4.80 18.93
C TRP A 265 -14.36 -5.42 18.74
N THR A 266 -15.39 -4.58 18.81
CA THR A 266 -16.77 -4.99 18.58
C THR A 266 -17.04 -5.14 17.08
N ALA A 267 -17.23 -6.38 16.61
CA ALA A 267 -17.79 -6.62 15.29
C ALA A 267 -19.30 -6.32 15.27
N THR A 268 -19.84 -5.98 14.10
CA THR A 268 -21.28 -6.06 13.85
C THR A 268 -21.67 -7.48 13.46
N TYR A 269 -22.94 -7.84 13.58
CA TYR A 269 -23.44 -9.18 13.26
C TYR A 269 -24.68 -9.10 12.36
N SER A 270 -24.81 -10.04 11.42
CA SER A 270 -26.01 -10.20 10.60
C SER A 270 -27.19 -10.72 11.42
N ALA A 271 -28.40 -10.71 10.84
CA ALA A 271 -29.57 -11.34 11.44
C ALA A 271 -29.40 -12.86 11.65
N GLN A 272 -28.45 -13.49 10.96
CA GLN A 272 -28.07 -14.90 11.08
C GLN A 272 -26.90 -15.11 12.06
N GLY A 273 -26.52 -14.09 12.83
CA GLY A 273 -25.43 -14.16 13.81
C GLY A 273 -24.03 -14.20 13.20
N GLN A 274 -23.86 -14.00 11.89
CA GLN A 274 -22.55 -14.00 11.25
C GLN A 274 -21.86 -12.64 11.41
N ALA A 275 -20.58 -12.64 11.77
CA ALA A 275 -19.82 -11.41 11.94
C ALA A 275 -19.63 -10.63 10.61
N THR A 276 -20.04 -9.36 10.63
CA THR A 276 -19.81 -8.36 9.60
C THR A 276 -18.77 -7.36 10.12
N VAL A 277 -17.63 -7.25 9.43
CA VAL A 277 -16.54 -6.34 9.80
C VAL A 277 -16.80 -4.99 9.16
N THR A 278 -16.65 -3.91 9.94
CA THR A 278 -16.79 -2.53 9.47
C THR A 278 -15.58 -1.66 9.84
N SER A 279 -14.81 -2.04 10.86
CA SER A 279 -13.51 -1.45 11.20
C SER A 279 -12.62 -2.50 11.85
N GLN A 280 -11.56 -2.94 11.16
CA GLN A 280 -10.55 -3.86 11.70
C GLN A 280 -9.56 -3.08 12.58
N SER A 281 -9.11 -3.66 13.70
CA SER A 281 -7.99 -3.07 14.45
C SER A 281 -6.70 -3.21 13.65
N ALA A 282 -5.93 -2.11 13.54
CA ALA A 282 -4.70 -2.09 12.78
C ALA A 282 -3.59 -2.91 13.46
N CYS A 283 -2.93 -3.73 12.65
CA CYS A 283 -1.66 -4.37 12.97
C CYS A 283 -0.56 -3.32 13.20
N GLY A 284 0.46 -3.64 14.02
CA GLY A 284 1.56 -2.74 14.36
C GLY A 284 1.22 -1.57 15.30
N SER A 285 -0.04 -1.43 15.74
CA SER A 285 -0.53 -0.27 16.53
C SER A 285 0.06 -0.12 17.94
N GLY A 286 0.86 -1.08 18.42
CA GLY A 286 1.41 -1.10 19.78
C GLY A 286 0.39 -1.43 20.89
N THR A 287 -0.90 -1.57 20.55
CA THR A 287 -1.96 -1.91 21.52
C THR A 287 -1.79 -3.32 22.08
N ALA A 288 -2.10 -3.51 23.37
CA ALA A 288 -1.99 -4.82 24.01
C ALA A 288 -2.91 -5.87 23.34
N ALA A 289 -2.39 -7.07 23.11
CA ALA A 289 -3.15 -8.19 22.55
C ALA A 289 -4.37 -8.54 23.43
N ALA A 290 -5.45 -9.00 22.79
CA ALA A 290 -6.68 -9.33 23.49
C ALA A 290 -6.46 -10.46 24.52
N GLN A 291 -6.85 -10.21 25.77
CA GLN A 291 -6.53 -11.11 26.90
C GLN A 291 -7.22 -12.47 26.81
N PHE A 292 -8.36 -12.56 26.11
CA PHE A 292 -9.18 -13.77 26.10
C PHE A 292 -8.59 -14.96 25.31
N ILE A 293 -7.51 -14.74 24.55
CA ILE A 293 -6.81 -15.76 23.73
C ILE A 293 -5.49 -16.20 24.40
N CYS A 294 -5.05 -15.50 25.44
CA CYS A 294 -3.74 -15.75 26.05
C CYS A 294 -3.78 -16.98 26.97
N PRO A 295 -2.69 -17.77 27.04
CA PRO A 295 -2.60 -18.90 27.97
C PRO A 295 -2.84 -18.47 29.42
N ASP A 296 -3.69 -19.23 30.11
CA ASP A 296 -3.99 -19.00 31.54
C ASP A 296 -2.69 -19.09 32.36
N GLY A 297 -2.45 -18.07 33.21
CA GLY A 297 -1.27 -17.97 34.07
C GLY A 297 -0.05 -17.25 33.46
N GLU A 298 0.15 -17.30 32.14
CA GLU A 298 1.24 -16.57 31.46
C GLU A 298 0.83 -15.16 30.99
N GLY A 299 -0.46 -14.98 30.67
CA GLY A 299 -0.99 -13.73 30.13
C GLY A 299 -0.46 -13.41 28.73
N CYS A 300 -0.60 -12.16 28.29
CA CYS A 300 -0.26 -11.75 26.91
C CYS A 300 1.12 -11.10 26.77
N SER A 301 2.09 -11.53 27.57
CA SER A 301 3.45 -10.97 27.57
C SER A 301 4.45 -11.93 26.94
N GLY A 302 5.57 -11.40 26.41
CA GLY A 302 6.64 -12.22 25.84
C GLY A 302 6.16 -13.21 24.78
N GLY A 303 6.55 -14.48 24.93
CA GLY A 303 6.23 -15.57 24.00
C GLY A 303 4.76 -15.99 23.96
N SER A 304 3.98 -15.75 25.01
CA SER A 304 2.62 -16.26 25.18
C SER A 304 1.58 -15.58 24.27
N ARG A 305 1.96 -14.44 23.67
CA ARG A 305 1.20 -13.74 22.61
C ARG A 305 1.60 -14.14 21.19
N LEU A 306 2.52 -15.10 21.06
CA LEU A 306 3.15 -15.46 19.79
C LEU A 306 2.57 -16.75 19.24
N LEU A 307 2.10 -16.69 18.00
CA LEU A 307 1.66 -17.82 17.21
C LEU A 307 2.88 -18.34 16.44
N THR A 308 3.33 -19.54 16.80
CA THR A 308 4.42 -20.23 16.10
C THR A 308 3.88 -20.86 14.81
N PRO A 309 4.37 -20.50 13.62
CA PRO A 309 3.99 -21.17 12.40
C PRO A 309 4.51 -22.61 12.34
N VAL A 310 3.69 -23.52 11.82
CA VAL A 310 4.10 -24.88 11.45
C VAL A 310 4.32 -24.91 9.94
N THR A 311 5.56 -25.06 9.51
CA THR A 311 5.93 -25.10 8.09
C THR A 311 5.89 -26.53 7.56
N SER A 312 5.12 -26.80 6.50
CA SER A 312 4.99 -28.15 5.92
C SER A 312 5.95 -28.42 4.76
N SER A 313 6.44 -27.39 4.06
CA SER A 313 7.47 -27.50 3.00
C SER A 313 8.01 -26.12 2.62
N VAL A 314 9.33 -26.02 2.40
CA VAL A 314 9.96 -24.89 1.68
C VAL A 314 10.14 -25.30 0.21
N VAL A 315 9.37 -24.71 -0.69
CA VAL A 315 9.42 -24.97 -2.13
C VAL A 315 10.41 -23.97 -2.76
N GLY A 316 11.58 -24.45 -3.15
CA GLY A 316 12.55 -23.66 -3.93
C GLY A 316 13.21 -22.50 -3.16
N GLY A 317 13.35 -22.61 -1.83
CA GLY A 317 14.09 -21.66 -0.97
C GLY A 317 13.37 -20.33 -0.68
N LYS A 318 12.69 -19.76 -1.69
CA LYS A 318 11.94 -18.50 -1.59
C LYS A 318 10.50 -18.66 -1.06
N TYR A 319 9.84 -19.77 -1.37
CA TYR A 319 8.42 -19.97 -1.05
C TYR A 319 8.27 -21.07 0.01
N GLY A 320 7.35 -20.88 0.96
CA GLY A 320 7.06 -21.88 1.99
C GLY A 320 5.57 -22.00 2.25
N LYS A 321 5.11 -23.22 2.55
CA LYS A 321 3.76 -23.49 3.05
C LYS A 321 3.76 -23.49 4.56
N MET A 322 2.78 -22.81 5.18
CA MET A 322 2.68 -22.72 6.64
C MET A 322 1.22 -22.77 7.12
N VAL A 323 1.06 -23.28 8.35
CA VAL A 323 -0.17 -23.22 9.12
C VAL A 323 0.11 -22.44 10.40
N ILE A 324 -0.77 -21.52 10.78
CA ILE A 324 -0.65 -20.75 12.03
C ILE A 324 -1.79 -21.15 12.96
N THR A 325 -1.48 -22.05 13.89
CA THR A 325 -2.42 -22.55 14.90
C THR A 325 -2.76 -21.45 15.91
N VAL A 326 -4.05 -21.20 16.13
CA VAL A 326 -4.52 -20.24 17.12
C VAL A 326 -4.54 -20.89 18.53
N PRO A 327 -4.24 -20.15 19.62
CA PRO A 327 -4.20 -20.69 20.96
C PRO A 327 -5.60 -21.02 21.48
N GLN A 328 -5.64 -21.73 22.61
CA GLN A 328 -6.90 -21.96 23.33
C GLN A 328 -7.35 -20.66 23.99
N GLY A 329 -8.64 -20.36 23.94
CA GLY A 329 -9.18 -19.24 24.72
C GLY A 329 -9.28 -19.55 26.22
N MET A 330 -9.49 -18.49 27.01
CA MET A 330 -9.68 -18.56 28.47
C MET A 330 -10.73 -19.60 28.87
N GLN A 331 -10.47 -20.32 29.96
CA GLN A 331 -11.39 -21.34 30.49
C GLN A 331 -12.70 -20.75 31.04
N ASN A 332 -12.66 -19.52 31.56
CA ASN A 332 -13.64 -18.98 32.49
C ASN A 332 -14.65 -18.01 31.86
N LEU A 333 -15.20 -18.36 30.69
CA LEU A 333 -16.30 -17.59 30.11
C LEU A 333 -17.58 -17.75 30.94
N ASP A 334 -17.97 -16.66 31.60
CA ASP A 334 -19.02 -16.51 32.59
C ASP A 334 -20.04 -15.42 32.19
N ALA A 335 -20.94 -15.00 33.08
CA ALA A 335 -22.08 -14.14 32.74
C ALA A 335 -21.73 -12.84 31.97
N ASN A 336 -20.61 -12.19 32.29
CA ASN A 336 -20.21 -10.92 31.65
C ASN A 336 -19.16 -11.10 30.53
N THR A 337 -18.57 -12.29 30.44
CA THR A 337 -17.53 -12.63 29.45
C THR A 337 -18.04 -13.59 28.36
N PHE A 338 -19.22 -14.19 28.54
CA PHE A 338 -19.90 -15.02 27.53
C PHE A 338 -20.55 -14.15 26.44
N ARG A 339 -19.71 -13.60 25.58
CA ARG A 339 -20.06 -12.78 24.41
C ARG A 339 -19.12 -13.14 23.26
N PRO A 340 -19.50 -12.93 21.98
CA PRO A 340 -18.56 -13.14 20.90
C PRO A 340 -17.45 -12.09 20.92
N TYR A 341 -16.26 -12.47 20.43
CA TYR A 341 -15.08 -11.62 20.36
C TYR A 341 -14.57 -11.51 18.93
N THR A 342 -13.80 -10.47 18.62
CA THR A 342 -13.12 -10.33 17.32
C THR A 342 -11.76 -9.66 17.48
N VAL A 343 -10.74 -10.23 16.82
CA VAL A 343 -9.36 -9.72 16.74
C VAL A 343 -8.83 -9.84 15.31
N ALA A 344 -7.77 -9.11 14.98
CA ALA A 344 -7.03 -9.29 13.73
C ALA A 344 -5.84 -10.19 14.03
N ALA A 345 -5.53 -11.10 13.11
CA ALA A 345 -4.27 -11.82 13.12
C ALA A 345 -3.24 -10.97 12.37
N CYS A 346 -2.10 -10.77 13.02
CA CYS A 346 -1.00 -9.97 12.47
C CYS A 346 0.25 -10.82 12.39
N TYR A 347 1.09 -10.56 11.38
CA TYR A 347 2.31 -11.30 11.12
C TYR A 347 3.51 -10.36 11.06
N CYS A 348 4.61 -10.85 11.63
CA CYS A 348 5.93 -10.24 11.59
C CYS A 348 6.85 -11.20 10.80
N PRO A 349 7.36 -10.80 9.62
CA PRO A 349 8.13 -11.66 8.71
C PRO A 349 9.57 -11.99 9.14
N SER A 350 9.92 -11.83 10.42
CA SER A 350 11.31 -11.76 10.93
C SER A 350 12.11 -10.65 10.25
N TYR A 351 12.19 -9.50 10.91
CA TYR A 351 13.10 -8.44 10.47
C TYR A 351 14.52 -8.86 10.82
N ASP A 352 15.21 -9.32 9.78
CA ASP A 352 16.60 -9.75 9.65
C ASP A 352 17.62 -8.60 9.98
N ASN A 353 17.27 -7.71 10.91
CA ASN A 353 17.88 -6.42 11.24
C ASN A 353 18.52 -6.39 12.65
N SER A 354 18.22 -7.38 13.49
CA SER A 354 18.86 -7.55 14.80
C SER A 354 19.71 -8.82 14.79
N GLY A 355 21.03 -8.68 14.99
CA GLY A 355 21.96 -9.82 15.13
C GLY A 355 21.81 -10.52 16.50
N GLY A 356 20.59 -10.90 16.86
CA GLY A 356 20.21 -11.51 18.14
C GLY A 356 19.04 -12.48 17.97
N ASN A 357 18.60 -13.10 19.08
CA ASN A 357 17.62 -14.21 19.03
C ASN A 357 16.15 -13.74 19.10
N ASP A 358 15.93 -12.43 19.19
CA ASP A 358 14.68 -11.81 19.64
C ASP A 358 13.90 -11.14 18.49
N GLU A 359 13.99 -11.67 17.27
CA GLU A 359 13.21 -11.16 16.13
C GLU A 359 11.70 -11.35 16.37
N CYS A 360 10.88 -10.35 16.04
CA CYS A 360 9.44 -10.38 16.29
C CYS A 360 9.15 -10.59 17.79
N ASP A 361 9.61 -9.68 18.64
CA ASP A 361 9.33 -9.67 20.08
C ASP A 361 8.50 -8.45 20.52
N GLN A 362 8.35 -7.42 19.67
CA GLN A 362 7.55 -6.21 19.93
C GLN A 362 6.23 -6.18 19.14
N THR A 363 5.16 -5.67 19.75
CA THR A 363 3.84 -5.57 19.09
C THR A 363 3.87 -4.73 17.79
N ALA A 364 4.75 -3.72 17.74
CA ALA A 364 4.89 -2.82 16.59
C ALA A 364 5.43 -3.51 15.32
N GLU A 365 6.13 -4.64 15.47
CA GLU A 365 6.75 -5.39 14.38
C GLU A 365 5.73 -6.21 13.57
N TYR A 366 4.58 -6.51 14.14
CA TYR A 366 3.52 -7.27 13.50
C TYR A 366 2.68 -6.37 12.61
N THR A 367 3.24 -5.97 11.47
CA THR A 367 2.65 -4.96 10.57
C THR A 367 1.72 -5.55 9.52
N GLN A 368 1.95 -6.80 9.07
CA GLN A 368 1.09 -7.42 8.06
C GLN A 368 -0.19 -7.95 8.71
N SER A 369 -1.37 -7.54 8.21
CA SER A 369 -2.64 -8.18 8.57
C SER A 369 -2.87 -9.43 7.73
N ILE A 370 -3.10 -10.56 8.40
CA ILE A 370 -3.24 -11.90 7.79
C ILE A 370 -4.63 -12.52 7.99
N GLY A 371 -5.55 -11.77 8.58
CA GLY A 371 -6.97 -12.10 8.64
C GLY A 371 -7.69 -11.53 9.86
N VAL A 372 -8.97 -11.90 10.00
CA VAL A 372 -9.83 -11.57 11.15
C VAL A 372 -10.29 -12.86 11.81
N ILE A 373 -10.05 -12.97 13.11
CA ILE A 373 -10.53 -14.08 13.93
C ILE A 373 -11.82 -13.66 14.63
N HIS A 374 -12.93 -14.31 14.28
CA HIS A 374 -14.21 -14.20 14.97
C HIS A 374 -14.38 -15.37 15.92
N TYR A 375 -14.50 -15.10 17.21
CA TYR A 375 -14.81 -16.11 18.21
C TYR A 375 -16.30 -16.05 18.56
N TYR A 376 -16.98 -17.16 18.31
CA TYR A 376 -18.35 -17.38 18.73
C TYR A 376 -18.35 -18.14 20.04
N THR A 377 -19.11 -17.65 21.03
CA THR A 377 -19.27 -18.33 22.32
C THR A 377 -20.40 -19.34 22.23
N THR A 378 -20.12 -20.59 22.57
CA THR A 378 -21.09 -21.68 22.56
C THR A 378 -21.26 -22.24 23.97
N ASP A 379 -22.53 -22.50 24.32
CA ASP A 379 -22.89 -23.29 25.49
C ASP A 379 -23.38 -24.65 25.00
N LEU A 380 -22.93 -25.72 25.66
CA LEU A 380 -23.26 -27.09 25.29
C LEU A 380 -23.94 -27.75 26.49
N CYS A 381 -25.26 -27.65 26.53
CA CYS A 381 -26.07 -28.44 27.46
C CYS A 381 -25.99 -29.92 27.06
N ALA A 382 -25.80 -30.83 28.02
CA ALA A 382 -26.14 -32.22 27.77
C ALA A 382 -27.65 -32.35 27.55
N ALA A 383 -28.09 -33.42 26.87
CA ALA A 383 -29.53 -33.64 26.61
C ALA A 383 -30.37 -33.79 27.90
N ASP A 384 -29.71 -34.07 29.02
CA ASP A 384 -30.31 -34.27 30.35
C ASP A 384 -30.06 -33.07 31.30
N ASP A 385 -29.35 -32.02 30.87
CA ASP A 385 -29.15 -30.79 31.65
C ASP A 385 -30.40 -29.89 31.50
N ALA A 386 -31.28 -29.91 32.49
CA ALA A 386 -32.38 -28.96 32.59
C ALA A 386 -31.88 -27.54 32.96
N GLU A 387 -32.48 -26.51 32.35
CA GLU A 387 -32.14 -25.08 32.52
C GLU A 387 -32.23 -24.56 33.97
#